data_AF-A0A1B9VNC9-F1
#
_entry.id   AF-A0A1B9VNC9-F1
#
_cell.length_a   1.000
_cell.length_b   1.000
_cell.length_c   1.000
_cell.angle_alpha   90.00
_cell.angle_beta   90.00
_cell.angle_gamma   90.00
#
_symmetry.space_group_name_H-M   'P 1'
#
loop_
_entity.id
_entity.type
_entity.pdbx_description
1 polymer ?
#
loop_
_entity_poly.entity_id
_entity_poly.type
_entity_poly.pdbx_seq_one_letter_code
_entity_poly.pdbx_strand_id
1 'polypeptide(L)'
;MNVMTQESPTQSSMKTFQIKHFQQVGRRHSVVEGGHLHMSGENENHDFYFTLTSNQIVLDDIASMTLCVLDQYGLAALAEALFAVHPARYEIRLPNQLDPDWLSQMARSGLITHTAGDNTIYSGDLYQLSLNWLEHPERNSFPLRYTSTNGRRHPVRRPSAHQTLYSRYIPWINKTIRFERADPTRHLGYFHKWMNDPRVDVFWEESGTEAKHQSFLENRLNDPRTEPLIGFFDDAPFGYFELYWAQEDRLGEHYTAEDFDRGWHVAIGEEAFRGKEYLTAWLPSLMHYMFLDDPRTQRIVGEPDAGHDQQIRNLLRSGFAGLKQVRFPHKTSLLVMLLRERFFDDRLHVPDFVRNEDIS
;
A
#
# COMPACT_ATOMS: atom_id res chain seq x y z
N MET A 1 59.30 12.30 13.43
CA MET A 1 58.04 12.84 13.98
C MET A 1 57.09 13.03 12.81
N ASN A 2 56.27 12.01 12.52
CA ASN A 2 55.21 12.11 11.52
C ASN A 2 53.97 12.62 12.24
N VAL A 3 53.55 13.83 11.90
CA VAL A 3 52.26 14.38 12.31
C VAL A 3 51.22 13.82 11.35
N MET A 4 50.42 12.87 11.82
CA MET A 4 49.20 12.45 11.13
C MET A 4 48.20 13.60 11.20
N THR A 5 47.87 14.17 10.04
CA THR A 5 46.70 15.02 9.87
C THR A 5 45.46 14.12 9.91
N GLN A 6 44.70 14.21 10.99
CA GLN A 6 43.33 13.71 11.05
C GLN A 6 42.48 14.56 10.09
N GLU A 7 42.08 13.99 8.97
CA GLU A 7 40.97 14.54 8.19
C GLU A 7 39.68 14.32 8.98
N SER A 8 39.04 15.43 9.36
CA SER A 8 37.69 15.44 9.91
C SER A 8 36.72 14.95 8.83
N PRO A 9 35.72 14.10 9.14
CA PRO A 9 34.75 13.67 8.16
C PRO A 9 33.96 14.88 7.67
N THR A 10 34.05 15.13 6.37
CA THR A 10 33.22 16.10 5.65
C THR A 10 31.75 15.84 5.98
N GLN A 11 31.03 16.88 6.41
CA GLN A 11 29.57 16.93 6.50
C GLN A 11 28.96 16.58 5.14
N SER A 12 28.77 15.29 4.86
CA SER A 12 27.71 14.85 3.96
C SER A 12 26.42 15.37 4.60
N SER A 13 25.69 16.25 3.92
CA SER A 13 24.39 16.72 4.39
C SER A 13 23.53 15.49 4.69
N MET A 14 23.30 15.20 5.97
CA MET A 14 22.46 14.07 6.36
C MET A 14 21.07 14.33 5.77
N LYS A 15 20.56 13.38 4.99
CA LYS A 15 19.28 13.52 4.33
C LYS A 15 18.19 13.38 5.40
N THR A 16 17.49 14.47 5.70
CA THR A 16 16.35 14.47 6.60
C THR A 16 15.10 13.98 5.85
N PHE A 17 14.39 13.00 6.42
CA PHE A 17 13.14 12.48 5.87
C PHE A 17 11.96 12.88 6.75
N GLN A 18 10.90 13.38 6.12
CA GLN A 18 9.67 13.81 6.78
C GLN A 18 8.53 12.86 6.42
N ILE A 19 8.05 12.11 7.40
CA ILE A 19 7.07 11.05 7.20
C ILE A 19 5.76 11.46 7.86
N LYS A 20 4.71 11.51 7.04
CA LYS A 20 3.35 11.79 7.48
C LYS A 20 2.60 10.46 7.59
N HIS A 21 2.28 10.07 8.80
CA HIS A 21 1.52 8.85 9.07
C HIS A 21 0.04 9.11 8.81
N PHE A 22 -0.64 8.17 8.14
CA PHE A 22 -2.01 8.40 7.67
C PHE A 22 -3.05 8.22 8.77
N GLN A 23 -3.00 7.09 9.48
CA GLN A 23 -3.83 6.88 10.65
C GLN A 23 -3.13 7.41 11.90
N GLN A 24 -3.75 8.40 12.57
CA GLN A 24 -4.13 8.37 13.99
C GLN A 24 -4.28 9.75 14.64
N VAL A 25 -5.19 9.77 15.62
CA VAL A 25 -5.38 10.77 16.68
C VAL A 25 -4.04 11.39 17.05
N GLY A 26 -3.90 12.70 16.84
CA GLY A 26 -2.67 13.39 17.20
C GLY A 26 -1.79 13.91 16.07
N ARG A 27 -2.11 13.70 14.78
CA ARG A 27 -1.28 14.16 13.64
C ARG A 27 0.21 13.79 13.80
N ARG A 28 0.50 12.51 14.05
CA ARG A 28 1.89 12.08 14.27
C ARG A 28 2.76 12.33 13.03
N HIS A 29 3.94 12.87 13.26
CA HIS A 29 4.93 13.17 12.25
C HIS A 29 6.28 12.64 12.70
N SER A 30 6.95 11.88 11.83
CA SER A 30 8.30 11.39 12.10
C SER A 30 9.32 12.12 11.24
N VAL A 31 10.39 12.57 11.88
CA VAL A 31 11.59 13.11 11.23
C VAL A 31 12.71 12.12 11.48
N VAL A 32 13.31 11.60 10.42
CA VAL A 32 14.47 10.70 10.50
C VAL A 32 15.68 11.39 9.91
N GLU A 33 16.76 11.46 10.67
CA GLU A 33 18.02 12.06 10.26
C GLU A 33 19.19 11.30 10.89
N GLY A 34 20.02 10.68 10.04
CA GLY A 34 21.11 9.82 10.52
C GLY A 34 20.57 8.63 11.33
N GLY A 35 21.15 8.38 12.50
CA GLY A 35 20.74 7.31 13.43
C GLY A 35 19.70 7.76 14.46
N HIS A 36 18.90 8.77 14.15
CA HIS A 36 17.92 9.37 15.06
C HIS A 36 16.56 9.52 14.37
N LEU A 37 15.51 9.16 15.11
CA LEU A 37 14.12 9.38 14.75
C LEU A 37 13.46 10.24 15.83
N HIS A 38 12.95 11.40 15.44
CA HIS A 38 12.08 12.24 16.25
C HIS A 38 10.64 12.03 15.82
N MET A 39 9.79 11.58 16.73
CA MET A 39 8.36 11.41 16.49
C MET A 39 7.58 12.44 17.29
N SER A 40 6.87 13.32 16.59
CA SER A 40 5.99 14.34 17.18
C SER A 40 4.53 13.92 17.06
N GLY A 41 3.70 14.24 18.06
CA GLY A 41 2.24 14.12 18.05
C GLY A 41 1.58 15.29 18.79
N GLU A 42 0.24 15.35 18.81
CA GLU A 42 -0.51 16.51 19.35
C GLU A 42 -0.13 16.87 20.79
N ASN A 43 0.24 15.90 21.63
CA ASN A 43 0.56 16.12 23.04
C ASN A 43 1.82 15.36 23.51
N GLU A 44 2.60 14.80 22.60
CA GLU A 44 3.75 13.96 22.94
C GLU A 44 4.84 14.09 21.88
N ASN A 45 6.10 14.06 22.31
CA ASN A 45 7.26 14.00 21.44
C ASN A 45 8.20 12.93 22.00
N HIS A 46 8.69 12.07 21.11
CA HIS A 46 9.51 10.93 21.47
C HIS A 46 10.74 10.87 20.57
N ASP A 47 11.89 10.62 21.17
CA ASP A 47 13.17 10.48 20.46
C ASP A 47 13.67 9.05 20.56
N PHE A 48 14.11 8.51 19.42
CA PHE A 48 14.65 7.16 19.31
C PHE A 48 15.98 7.21 18.59
N TYR A 49 16.97 6.53 19.15
CA TYR A 49 18.28 6.36 18.55
C TYR A 49 18.43 4.92 18.08
N PHE A 50 19.08 4.76 16.94
CA PHE A 50 19.26 3.45 16.33
C PHE A 50 20.57 3.33 15.58
N THR A 51 20.97 2.09 15.37
CA THR A 51 22.10 1.74 14.51
C THR A 51 21.63 0.84 13.38
N LEU A 52 22.36 0.84 12.27
CA LEU A 52 22.04 0.06 11.08
C LEU A 52 23.03 -1.08 10.93
N THR A 53 22.50 -2.27 10.64
CA THR A 53 23.27 -3.39 10.11
C THR A 53 22.84 -3.67 8.66
N SER A 54 23.30 -4.76 8.06
CA SER A 54 22.91 -5.11 6.68
C SER A 54 21.40 -5.36 6.56
N ASN A 55 20.80 -6.01 7.57
CA ASN A 55 19.42 -6.49 7.50
C ASN A 55 18.53 -5.89 8.60
N GLN A 56 19.12 -5.31 9.64
CA GLN A 56 18.42 -4.87 10.84
C GLN A 56 18.62 -3.38 11.11
N ILE A 57 17.60 -2.80 11.73
CA ILE A 57 17.65 -1.52 12.43
C ILE A 57 17.60 -1.86 13.92
N VAL A 58 18.60 -1.47 14.70
CA VAL A 58 18.68 -1.84 16.12
C VAL A 58 18.43 -0.59 16.97
N LEU A 59 17.32 -0.57 17.71
CA LEU A 59 17.01 0.51 18.64
C LEU A 59 17.92 0.44 19.86
N ASP A 60 18.37 1.59 20.34
CA ASP A 60 19.19 1.71 21.55
C ASP A 60 18.40 1.31 22.81
N ASP A 61 19.06 0.69 23.80
CA ASP A 61 18.45 0.22 25.04
C ASP A 61 17.83 1.37 25.86
N ILE A 62 18.31 2.60 25.68
CA ILE A 62 17.74 3.80 26.31
C ILE A 62 16.29 4.04 25.85
N ALA A 63 15.90 3.51 24.69
CA ALA A 63 14.55 3.64 24.15
C ALA A 63 13.50 2.85 24.94
N SER A 64 13.87 1.92 25.83
CA SER A 64 12.94 1.04 26.54
C SER A 64 11.77 1.78 27.21
N MET A 65 12.06 2.84 27.98
CA MET A 65 11.00 3.58 28.68
C MET A 65 10.10 4.34 27.71
N THR A 66 10.67 4.92 26.65
CA THR A 66 9.94 5.67 25.62
C THR A 66 9.10 4.74 24.74
N LEU A 67 9.56 3.53 24.46
CA LEU A 67 8.80 2.53 23.70
C LEU A 67 7.56 2.06 24.48
N CYS A 68 7.71 1.79 25.78
CA CYS A 68 6.62 1.26 26.60
C CYS A 68 5.47 2.25 26.85
N VAL A 69 5.61 3.53 26.49
CA VAL A 69 4.50 4.50 26.51
C VAL A 69 3.73 4.55 25.19
N LEU A 70 4.26 3.97 24.11
CA LEU A 70 3.59 3.94 22.82
C LEU A 70 2.46 2.90 22.83
N ASP A 71 1.32 3.27 22.26
CA ASP A 71 0.32 2.29 21.85
C ASP A 71 0.76 1.57 20.55
N GLN A 72 -0.06 0.62 20.10
CA GLN A 72 0.22 -0.13 18.86
C GLN A 72 0.39 0.78 17.65
N TYR A 73 -0.29 1.92 17.63
CA TYR A 73 -0.21 2.86 16.52
C TYR A 73 1.05 3.73 16.57
N GLY A 74 1.51 4.11 17.77
CA GLY A 74 2.80 4.79 17.95
C GLY A 74 3.95 3.88 17.54
N LEU A 75 3.91 2.62 17.96
CA LEU A 75 4.92 1.63 17.57
C LEU A 75 4.89 1.36 16.06
N ALA A 76 3.70 1.23 15.47
CA ALA A 76 3.56 1.05 14.02
C ALA A 76 4.06 2.28 13.25
N ALA A 77 3.81 3.50 13.73
CA ALA A 77 4.32 4.74 13.12
C ALA A 77 5.86 4.80 13.15
N LEU A 78 6.47 4.49 14.29
CA LEU A 78 7.93 4.35 14.41
C LEU A 78 8.47 3.33 13.41
N ALA A 79 7.85 2.15 13.33
CA ALA A 79 8.30 1.09 12.45
C ALA A 79 8.14 1.43 10.97
N GLU A 80 7.01 2.04 10.59
CA GLU A 80 6.80 2.55 9.23
C GLU A 80 7.85 3.58 8.85
N ALA A 81 8.15 4.52 9.76
CA ALA A 81 9.13 5.56 9.50
C ALA A 81 10.53 4.97 9.24
N LEU A 82 10.97 4.05 10.09
CA LEU A 82 12.27 3.41 9.95
C LEU A 82 12.36 2.54 8.69
N PHE A 83 11.34 1.73 8.38
CA PHE A 83 11.34 0.92 7.14
C PHE A 83 11.18 1.74 5.86
N ALA A 84 10.51 2.89 5.92
CA ALA A 84 10.40 3.78 4.78
C ALA A 84 11.74 4.44 4.43
N VAL A 85 12.55 4.78 5.43
CA VAL A 85 13.86 5.42 5.25
C VAL A 85 14.96 4.40 4.98
N HIS A 86 14.87 3.23 5.59
CA HIS A 86 15.86 2.15 5.48
C HIS A 86 15.26 0.87 4.87
N PRO A 87 14.73 0.93 3.63
CA PRO A 87 13.95 -0.16 3.05
C PRO A 87 14.76 -1.41 2.67
N ALA A 88 16.09 -1.36 2.69
CA ALA A 88 16.88 -2.56 2.50
C ALA A 88 16.78 -3.51 3.71
N ARG A 89 16.56 -2.94 4.90
CA ARG A 89 16.44 -3.65 6.17
C ARG A 89 15.00 -4.13 6.31
N TYR A 90 14.81 -5.25 6.99
CA TYR A 90 13.48 -5.88 7.13
C TYR A 90 13.17 -6.29 8.57
N GLU A 91 14.07 -5.98 9.51
CA GLU A 91 13.93 -6.23 10.93
C GLU A 91 14.22 -4.95 11.70
N ILE A 92 13.37 -4.62 12.67
CA ILE A 92 13.68 -3.66 13.73
C ILE A 92 13.82 -4.44 15.02
N ARG A 93 15.03 -4.45 15.58
CA ARG A 93 15.31 -5.09 16.85
C ARG A 93 15.06 -4.11 17.99
N LEU A 94 14.17 -4.50 18.90
CA LEU A 94 13.82 -3.71 20.06
C LEU A 94 14.76 -4.03 21.24
N PRO A 95 14.85 -3.14 22.25
CA PRO A 95 15.58 -3.39 23.47
C PRO A 95 15.15 -4.67 24.19
N ASN A 96 16.07 -5.25 24.97
CA ASN A 96 15.78 -6.49 25.71
C ASN A 96 14.94 -6.23 26.97
N GLN A 97 15.10 -5.06 27.60
CA GLN A 97 14.43 -4.70 28.84
C GLN A 97 13.17 -3.89 28.54
N LEU A 98 12.07 -4.57 28.24
CA LEU A 98 10.77 -3.96 27.97
C LEU A 98 9.75 -4.42 29.01
N ASP A 99 8.73 -3.59 29.25
CA ASP A 99 7.62 -3.94 30.13
C ASP A 99 6.91 -5.21 29.60
N PRO A 100 6.78 -6.29 30.41
CA PRO A 100 6.23 -7.56 29.93
C PRO A 100 4.76 -7.48 29.48
N ASP A 101 3.95 -6.63 30.10
CA ASP A 101 2.53 -6.48 29.77
C ASP A 101 2.38 -5.75 28.43
N TRP A 102 3.15 -4.67 28.23
CA TRP A 102 3.26 -3.97 26.96
C TRP A 102 3.73 -4.91 25.84
N LEU A 103 4.78 -5.70 26.11
CA LEU A 103 5.33 -6.64 25.13
C LEU A 103 4.29 -7.70 24.72
N SER A 104 3.54 -8.22 25.71
CA SER A 104 2.44 -9.16 25.45
C SER A 104 1.32 -8.51 24.62
N GLN A 105 1.00 -7.24 24.88
CA GLN A 105 0.01 -6.50 24.10
C GLN A 105 0.45 -6.31 22.64
N MET A 106 1.69 -5.87 22.41
CA MET A 106 2.25 -5.67 21.07
C MET A 106 2.46 -6.98 20.30
N ALA A 107 2.77 -8.07 21.00
CA ALA A 107 2.81 -9.40 20.40
C ALA A 107 1.41 -9.86 19.96
N ARG A 108 0.37 -9.60 20.77
CA ARG A 108 -1.03 -9.93 20.40
C ARG A 108 -1.56 -9.10 19.24
N SER A 109 -1.06 -7.88 19.02
CA SER A 109 -1.42 -7.07 17.86
C SER A 109 -0.71 -7.54 16.57
N GLY A 110 0.29 -8.42 16.69
CA GLY A 110 1.10 -8.89 15.56
C GLY A 110 2.21 -7.93 15.16
N LEU A 111 2.45 -6.85 15.91
CA LEU A 111 3.55 -5.91 15.63
C LEU A 111 4.92 -6.48 16.02
N ILE A 112 4.98 -7.24 17.10
CA ILE A 112 6.21 -7.85 17.59
C ILE A 112 6.10 -9.36 17.48
N THR A 113 7.05 -9.97 16.78
CA THR A 113 7.28 -11.40 16.90
C THR A 113 8.13 -11.63 18.15
N HIS A 114 7.56 -12.34 19.13
CA HIS A 114 8.22 -12.65 20.40
C HIS A 114 8.56 -14.15 20.45
N THR A 115 9.79 -14.50 20.09
CA THR A 115 10.31 -15.87 20.19
C THR A 115 11.57 -15.90 21.06
N ALA A 116 11.52 -16.64 22.17
CA ALA A 116 12.65 -17.00 23.04
C ALA A 116 13.77 -15.93 23.19
N GLY A 117 13.41 -14.69 23.54
CA GLY A 117 14.35 -13.60 23.81
C GLY A 117 14.68 -12.69 22.62
N ASP A 118 13.97 -12.82 21.50
CA ASP A 118 14.04 -11.86 20.40
C ASP A 118 12.75 -11.02 20.32
N ASN A 119 12.92 -9.70 20.43
CA ASN A 119 11.85 -8.71 20.33
C ASN A 119 12.01 -7.97 19.01
N THR A 120 11.39 -8.48 17.95
CA THR A 120 11.64 -7.99 16.60
C THR A 120 10.33 -7.63 15.90
N ILE A 121 10.33 -6.47 15.24
CA ILE A 121 9.30 -6.08 14.29
C ILE A 121 9.81 -6.44 12.90
N TYR A 122 9.07 -7.28 12.18
CA TYR A 122 9.39 -7.62 10.79
C TYR A 122 8.61 -6.70 9.84
N SER A 123 9.28 -6.24 8.79
CA SER A 123 8.63 -5.43 7.74
C SER A 123 7.46 -6.19 7.11
N GLY A 124 7.62 -7.48 6.82
CA GLY A 124 6.54 -8.32 6.27
C GLY A 124 5.31 -8.41 7.17
N ASP A 125 5.49 -8.41 8.48
CA ASP A 125 4.38 -8.45 9.46
C ASP A 125 3.70 -7.08 9.54
N LEU A 126 4.48 -6.00 9.72
CA LEU A 126 3.96 -4.64 9.82
C LEU A 126 3.07 -4.29 8.62
N TYR A 127 3.55 -4.55 7.39
CA TYR A 127 2.82 -4.25 6.15
C TYR A 127 1.59 -5.13 5.94
N GLN A 128 1.35 -6.15 6.77
CA GLN A 128 0.09 -6.90 6.73
C GLN A 128 -0.97 -6.37 7.69
N LEU A 129 -0.61 -5.44 8.58
CA LEU A 129 -1.53 -4.82 9.52
C LEU A 129 -2.26 -3.65 8.87
N SER A 130 -3.50 -3.37 9.28
CA SER A 130 -4.28 -2.24 8.76
C SER A 130 -3.88 -0.89 9.38
N LEU A 131 -3.11 -0.92 10.48
CA LEU A 131 -2.97 0.15 11.47
C LEU A 131 -2.65 1.53 10.88
N ASN A 132 -1.71 1.61 9.95
CA ASN A 132 -1.19 2.90 9.47
C ASN A 132 -1.84 3.37 8.17
N TRP A 133 -2.44 2.47 7.40
CA TRP A 133 -2.74 2.74 5.98
C TRP A 133 -4.22 2.76 5.64
N LEU A 134 -5.10 2.17 6.45
CA LEU A 134 -6.54 2.17 6.21
C LEU A 134 -7.22 3.21 7.08
N GLU A 135 -8.24 3.91 6.58
CA GLU A 135 -8.93 4.93 7.38
C GLU A 135 -9.66 4.41 8.63
N HIS A 136 -9.97 3.12 8.62
CA HIS A 136 -10.65 2.42 9.69
C HIS A 136 -9.95 1.09 9.95
N PRO A 137 -8.80 1.12 10.62
CA PRO A 137 -7.98 -0.06 10.85
C PRO A 137 -8.66 -1.09 11.75
N GLU A 138 -9.56 -0.65 12.65
CA GLU A 138 -10.34 -1.48 13.57
C GLU A 138 -11.47 -2.30 12.91
N ARG A 139 -11.58 -2.27 11.58
CA ARG A 139 -12.60 -3.06 10.86
C ARG A 139 -12.36 -4.55 11.03
N ASN A 140 -13.13 -5.17 11.92
CA ASN A 140 -13.26 -6.63 12.00
C ASN A 140 -13.65 -7.20 10.64
N SER A 141 -13.23 -8.43 10.34
CA SER A 141 -13.68 -9.17 9.16
C SER A 141 -15.20 -9.15 9.04
N PHE A 142 -15.71 -8.86 7.84
CA PHE A 142 -17.16 -8.82 7.60
C PHE A 142 -17.75 -10.23 7.74
N PRO A 143 -18.90 -10.43 8.41
CA PRO A 143 -19.49 -11.74 8.62
C PRO A 143 -19.66 -12.51 7.31
N LEU A 144 -19.14 -13.74 7.27
CA LEU A 144 -19.22 -14.59 6.09
C LEU A 144 -20.65 -15.13 5.94
N ARG A 145 -21.39 -14.53 5.01
CA ARG A 145 -22.70 -15.01 4.53
C ARG A 145 -22.62 -15.13 3.03
N TYR A 146 -23.34 -16.08 2.45
CA TYR A 146 -23.34 -16.30 1.01
C TYR A 146 -24.64 -15.84 0.38
N THR A 147 -24.53 -15.37 -0.85
CA THR A 147 -25.64 -15.07 -1.76
C THR A 147 -25.34 -15.69 -3.13
N SER A 148 -26.25 -15.53 -4.07
CA SER A 148 -26.02 -15.92 -5.47
C SER A 148 -26.49 -14.84 -6.44
N THR A 149 -25.64 -14.50 -7.40
CA THR A 149 -25.97 -13.61 -8.52
C THR A 149 -25.66 -14.33 -9.83
N ASN A 150 -26.57 -14.28 -10.81
CA ASN A 150 -26.43 -14.96 -12.11
C ASN A 150 -25.98 -16.44 -12.01
N GLY A 151 -26.47 -17.17 -11.01
CA GLY A 151 -26.13 -18.58 -10.78
C GLY A 151 -24.77 -18.84 -10.11
N ARG A 152 -24.00 -17.80 -9.78
CA ARG A 152 -22.75 -17.95 -9.01
C ARG A 152 -22.98 -17.68 -7.54
N ARG A 153 -22.51 -18.60 -6.69
CA ARG A 153 -22.47 -18.43 -5.25
C ARG A 153 -21.21 -17.66 -4.87
N HIS A 154 -21.36 -16.63 -4.03
CA HIS A 154 -20.27 -15.80 -3.53
C HIS A 154 -20.62 -15.19 -2.16
N PRO A 155 -19.63 -14.70 -1.39
CA PRO A 155 -19.90 -13.96 -0.17
C PRO A 155 -20.69 -12.68 -0.40
N VAL A 156 -21.52 -12.31 0.57
CA VAL A 156 -22.09 -10.97 0.68
C VAL A 156 -20.95 -10.00 0.99
N ARG A 157 -20.77 -9.01 0.12
CA ARG A 157 -19.68 -8.03 0.22
C ARG A 157 -20.01 -6.95 1.24
N ARG A 158 -18.96 -6.46 1.92
CA ARG A 158 -19.07 -5.28 2.78
C ARG A 158 -19.41 -4.07 1.90
N PRO A 159 -20.35 -3.20 2.31
CA PRO A 159 -20.53 -1.91 1.65
C PRO A 159 -19.30 -1.02 1.80
N SER A 160 -18.82 -0.43 0.70
CA SER A 160 -17.67 0.48 0.72
C SER A 160 -17.96 1.77 1.50
N ALA A 161 -16.94 2.30 2.18
CA ALA A 161 -17.06 3.54 2.96
C ALA A 161 -16.98 4.80 2.07
N HIS A 162 -17.54 5.92 2.54
CA HIS A 162 -17.71 7.16 1.75
C HIS A 162 -16.60 8.20 1.98
N GLN A 163 -15.33 7.82 1.88
CA GLN A 163 -14.19 8.66 2.30
C GLN A 163 -12.83 8.08 1.82
N THR A 164 -11.71 8.58 2.37
CA THR A 164 -10.35 8.17 2.00
C THR A 164 -10.05 6.78 2.52
N LEU A 165 -10.09 5.75 1.69
CA LEU A 165 -9.96 4.37 2.15
C LEU A 165 -8.52 4.01 2.56
N TYR A 166 -7.55 4.56 1.83
CA TYR A 166 -6.14 4.22 1.97
C TYR A 166 -5.22 5.41 1.78
N SER A 167 -4.09 5.43 2.48
CA SER A 167 -3.01 6.36 2.19
C SER A 167 -1.65 5.87 2.68
N ARG A 168 -0.59 6.23 1.96
CA ARG A 168 0.80 5.85 2.25
C ARG A 168 1.77 6.93 1.77
N TYR A 169 2.78 7.25 2.57
CA TYR A 169 3.88 8.10 2.12
C TYR A 169 4.84 7.32 1.23
N ILE A 170 5.30 7.92 0.13
CA ILE A 170 6.18 7.31 -0.88
C ILE A 170 7.51 8.08 -0.90
N PRO A 171 8.57 7.58 -0.23
CA PRO A 171 9.82 8.33 -0.04
C PRO A 171 10.54 8.69 -1.34
N TRP A 172 10.55 7.80 -2.34
CA TRP A 172 11.31 7.99 -3.59
C TRP A 172 10.68 8.99 -4.56
N ILE A 173 9.43 9.42 -4.34
CA ILE A 173 8.83 10.55 -5.06
C ILE A 173 8.46 11.71 -4.13
N ASN A 174 8.69 11.56 -2.82
CA ASN A 174 8.32 12.51 -1.78
C ASN A 174 6.85 12.98 -1.87
N LYS A 175 5.93 12.01 -1.95
CA LYS A 175 4.48 12.27 -2.04
C LYS A 175 3.69 11.30 -1.19
N THR A 176 2.52 11.72 -0.74
CA THR A 176 1.55 10.81 -0.13
C THR A 176 0.57 10.34 -1.19
N ILE A 177 0.51 9.04 -1.47
CA ILE A 177 -0.56 8.49 -2.29
C ILE A 177 -1.79 8.23 -1.43
N ARG A 178 -2.97 8.55 -1.96
CA ARG A 178 -4.28 8.29 -1.32
C ARG A 178 -5.24 7.68 -2.32
N PHE A 179 -6.11 6.79 -1.85
CA PHE A 179 -7.26 6.30 -2.61
C PHE A 179 -8.54 6.66 -1.89
N GLU A 180 -9.41 7.40 -2.57
CA GLU A 180 -10.75 7.73 -2.09
C GLU A 180 -11.80 6.95 -2.87
N ARG A 181 -12.90 6.58 -2.21
CA ARG A 181 -14.06 6.09 -2.96
C ARG A 181 -14.55 7.18 -3.92
N ALA A 182 -14.92 6.80 -5.14
CA ALA A 182 -15.46 7.73 -6.11
C ALA A 182 -16.74 8.41 -5.55
N ASP A 183 -16.87 9.71 -5.80
CA ASP A 183 -18.00 10.53 -5.39
C ASP A 183 -18.35 11.39 -6.61
N PRO A 184 -19.51 11.15 -7.27
CA PRO A 184 -19.90 11.92 -8.44
C PRO A 184 -19.94 13.43 -8.18
N THR A 185 -20.28 13.85 -6.96
CA THR A 185 -20.34 15.28 -6.60
C THR A 185 -18.97 15.94 -6.63
N ARG A 186 -17.92 15.21 -6.22
CA ARG A 186 -16.56 15.74 -6.08
C ARG A 186 -15.65 15.41 -7.27
N HIS A 187 -15.88 14.26 -7.90
CA HIS A 187 -14.90 13.62 -8.78
C HIS A 187 -15.35 13.53 -10.25
N LEU A 188 -16.61 13.86 -10.56
CA LEU A 188 -17.15 13.76 -11.92
C LEU A 188 -16.34 14.57 -12.93
N GLY A 189 -15.90 15.79 -12.59
CA GLY A 189 -15.08 16.62 -13.48
C GLY A 189 -13.76 15.95 -13.89
N TYR A 190 -13.06 15.32 -12.94
CA TYR A 190 -11.81 14.60 -13.22
C TYR A 190 -12.08 13.36 -14.08
N PHE A 191 -13.04 12.54 -13.66
CA PHE A 191 -13.41 11.33 -14.39
C PHE A 191 -13.85 11.65 -15.82
N HIS A 192 -14.67 12.70 -16.01
CA HIS A 192 -15.14 13.10 -17.32
C HIS A 192 -14.03 13.62 -18.22
N LYS A 193 -13.09 14.40 -17.69
CA LYS A 193 -11.88 14.80 -18.42
C LYS A 193 -11.09 13.57 -18.86
N TRP A 194 -10.86 12.62 -17.96
CA TRP A 194 -10.00 11.46 -18.24
C TRP A 194 -10.62 10.47 -19.22
N MET A 195 -11.91 10.16 -19.10
CA MET A 195 -12.58 9.24 -20.03
C MET A 195 -12.72 9.81 -21.44
N ASN A 196 -12.61 11.13 -21.60
CA ASN A 196 -12.54 11.80 -22.91
C ASN A 196 -11.10 12.05 -23.40
N ASP A 197 -10.05 11.68 -22.66
CA ASP A 197 -8.68 11.65 -23.19
C ASP A 197 -8.61 10.52 -24.24
N PRO A 198 -8.30 10.81 -25.52
CA PRO A 198 -8.23 9.78 -26.56
C PRO A 198 -7.34 8.59 -26.21
N ARG A 199 -6.30 8.81 -25.40
CA ARG A 199 -5.40 7.73 -24.96
C ARG A 199 -6.03 6.82 -23.92
N VAL A 200 -6.92 7.34 -23.09
CA VAL A 200 -7.70 6.53 -22.12
C VAL A 200 -8.84 5.83 -22.87
N ASP A 201 -9.52 6.55 -23.75
CA ASP A 201 -10.68 6.07 -24.49
C ASP A 201 -10.37 4.86 -25.39
N VAL A 202 -9.15 4.77 -25.95
CA VAL A 202 -8.71 3.58 -26.70
C VAL A 202 -8.80 2.27 -25.90
N PHE A 203 -8.75 2.33 -24.56
CA PHE A 203 -8.83 1.14 -23.71
C PHE A 203 -10.14 1.05 -22.93
N TRP A 204 -10.74 2.18 -22.60
CA TRP A 204 -11.95 2.24 -21.78
C TRP A 204 -13.22 2.34 -22.64
N GLU A 205 -13.14 2.92 -23.84
CA GLU A 205 -14.27 3.13 -24.77
C GLU A 205 -15.46 3.85 -24.09
N GLU A 206 -15.14 4.73 -23.13
CA GLU A 206 -16.13 5.41 -22.30
C GLU A 206 -16.33 6.88 -22.64
N SER A 207 -15.69 7.43 -23.68
CA SER A 207 -15.91 8.83 -24.10
C SER A 207 -17.39 9.18 -24.28
N GLY A 208 -17.72 10.44 -23.99
CA GLY A 208 -19.10 10.90 -24.02
C GLY A 208 -19.41 12.07 -23.09
N THR A 209 -20.70 12.23 -22.82
CA THR A 209 -21.24 13.36 -22.07
C THR A 209 -21.00 13.23 -20.57
N GLU A 210 -21.02 14.34 -19.85
CA GLU A 210 -20.93 14.35 -18.39
C GLU A 210 -22.07 13.54 -17.75
N ALA A 211 -23.28 13.62 -18.29
CA ALA A 211 -24.42 12.82 -17.83
C ALA A 211 -24.18 11.30 -17.97
N LYS A 212 -23.57 10.85 -19.07
CA LYS A 212 -23.18 9.43 -19.26
C LYS A 212 -22.22 9.00 -18.14
N HIS A 213 -21.22 9.82 -17.85
CA HIS A 213 -20.21 9.55 -16.84
C HIS A 213 -20.74 9.61 -15.41
N GLN A 214 -21.68 10.51 -15.12
CA GLN A 214 -22.36 10.54 -13.84
C GLN A 214 -23.12 9.23 -13.61
N SER A 215 -23.93 8.80 -14.59
CA SER A 215 -24.64 7.53 -14.50
C SER A 215 -23.68 6.33 -14.42
N PHE A 216 -22.54 6.37 -15.11
CA PHE A 216 -21.51 5.34 -14.99
C PHE A 216 -21.02 5.19 -13.54
N LEU A 217 -20.61 6.30 -12.90
CA LEU A 217 -20.12 6.28 -11.52
C LEU A 217 -21.22 5.84 -10.55
N GLU A 218 -22.44 6.34 -10.70
CA GLU A 218 -23.59 5.95 -9.87
C GLU A 218 -23.89 4.46 -9.99
N ASN A 219 -23.85 3.90 -11.20
CA ASN A 219 -24.05 2.47 -11.43
C ASN A 219 -22.95 1.62 -10.76
N ARG A 220 -21.68 2.03 -10.87
CA ARG A 220 -20.56 1.33 -10.20
C ARG A 220 -20.64 1.43 -8.69
N LEU A 221 -21.07 2.56 -8.15
CA LEU A 221 -21.24 2.74 -6.71
C LEU A 221 -22.38 1.91 -6.12
N ASN A 222 -23.38 1.57 -6.95
CA ASN A 222 -24.52 0.73 -6.58
C ASN A 222 -24.29 -0.78 -6.85
N ASP A 223 -23.22 -1.14 -7.54
CA ASP A 223 -22.86 -2.54 -7.80
C ASP A 223 -21.93 -3.07 -6.69
N PRO A 224 -22.41 -3.98 -5.81
CA PRO A 224 -21.61 -4.50 -4.69
C PRO A 224 -20.41 -5.34 -5.13
N ARG A 225 -20.32 -5.68 -6.43
CA ARG A 225 -19.19 -6.41 -7.00
C ARG A 225 -17.98 -5.51 -7.24
N THR A 226 -18.19 -4.18 -7.30
CA THR A 226 -17.17 -3.20 -7.67
C THR A 226 -16.95 -2.16 -6.60
N GLU A 227 -15.73 -1.63 -6.54
CA GLU A 227 -15.36 -0.51 -5.68
C GLU A 227 -14.60 0.53 -6.53
N PRO A 228 -15.31 1.56 -7.04
CA PRO A 228 -14.71 2.62 -7.83
C PRO A 228 -13.96 3.61 -6.94
N LEU A 229 -12.72 3.92 -7.30
CA LEU A 229 -11.81 4.78 -6.55
C LEU A 229 -11.22 5.89 -7.42
N ILE A 230 -10.81 6.97 -6.76
CA ILE A 230 -9.96 8.02 -7.33
C ILE A 230 -8.64 8.02 -6.57
N GLY A 231 -7.53 7.94 -7.31
CA GLY A 231 -6.19 8.07 -6.76
C GLY A 231 -5.75 9.53 -6.71
N PHE A 232 -5.08 9.89 -5.63
CA PHE A 232 -4.46 11.18 -5.42
C PHE A 232 -2.97 11.01 -5.08
N PHE A 233 -2.15 11.91 -5.58
CA PHE A 233 -0.83 12.18 -5.03
C PHE A 233 -0.88 13.55 -4.35
N ASP A 234 -0.68 13.56 -3.03
CA ASP A 234 -0.97 14.68 -2.16
C ASP A 234 -2.44 15.11 -2.34
N ASP A 235 -2.68 16.29 -2.93
CA ASP A 235 -4.01 16.83 -3.24
C ASP A 235 -4.37 16.75 -4.73
N ALA A 236 -3.47 16.22 -5.57
CA ALA A 236 -3.66 16.14 -7.02
C ALA A 236 -4.30 14.79 -7.43
N PRO A 237 -5.54 14.78 -7.97
CA PRO A 237 -6.14 13.56 -8.51
C PRO A 237 -5.37 13.11 -9.76
N PHE A 238 -5.15 11.81 -9.95
CA PHE A 238 -4.35 11.32 -11.07
C PHE A 238 -4.96 10.18 -11.89
N GLY A 239 -5.86 9.40 -11.30
CA GLY A 239 -6.45 8.27 -12.01
C GLY A 239 -7.70 7.71 -11.35
N TYR A 240 -8.50 7.03 -12.18
CA TYR A 240 -9.64 6.23 -11.77
C TYR A 240 -9.24 4.77 -11.67
N PHE A 241 -9.70 4.10 -10.63
CA PHE A 241 -9.49 2.68 -10.41
C PHE A 241 -10.84 2.01 -10.17
N GLU A 242 -11.01 0.80 -10.67
CA GLU A 242 -12.20 -0.01 -10.42
C GLU A 242 -11.75 -1.35 -9.88
N LEU A 243 -11.90 -1.55 -8.58
CA LEU A 243 -11.64 -2.83 -7.96
C LEU A 243 -12.86 -3.72 -8.11
N TYR A 244 -12.66 -5.03 -8.26
CA TYR A 244 -13.77 -5.97 -8.39
C TYR A 244 -13.50 -7.29 -7.66
N TRP A 245 -14.56 -8.02 -7.32
CA TRP A 245 -14.49 -9.39 -6.81
C TRP A 245 -14.47 -10.37 -7.98
N ALA A 246 -13.37 -11.13 -8.14
CA ALA A 246 -13.17 -11.95 -9.33
C ALA A 246 -14.22 -13.08 -9.47
N GLN A 247 -14.68 -13.65 -8.36
CA GLN A 247 -15.75 -14.66 -8.32
C GLN A 247 -17.06 -14.16 -8.95
N GLU A 248 -17.29 -12.85 -8.94
CA GLU A 248 -18.50 -12.18 -9.45
C GLU A 248 -18.26 -11.46 -10.79
N ASP A 249 -17.03 -11.51 -11.29
CA ASP A 249 -16.61 -10.91 -12.55
C ASP A 249 -16.47 -11.95 -13.67
N ARG A 250 -16.46 -11.47 -14.93
CA ARG A 250 -16.23 -12.32 -16.11
C ARG A 250 -14.87 -13.04 -16.06
N LEU A 251 -13.84 -12.43 -15.48
CA LEU A 251 -12.51 -13.04 -15.39
C LEU A 251 -12.52 -14.32 -14.55
N GLY A 252 -13.38 -14.38 -13.52
CA GLY A 252 -13.53 -15.55 -12.64
C GLY A 252 -14.02 -16.81 -13.34
N GLU A 253 -14.59 -16.70 -14.55
CA GLU A 253 -14.99 -17.86 -15.38
C GLU A 253 -13.80 -18.61 -15.96
N HIS A 254 -12.66 -17.93 -16.04
CA HIS A 254 -11.50 -18.42 -16.74
C HIS A 254 -10.49 -19.07 -15.82
N TYR A 255 -10.74 -19.16 -14.52
CA TYR A 255 -9.92 -19.93 -13.58
C TYR A 255 -10.75 -20.36 -12.36
N THR A 256 -10.19 -21.13 -11.43
CA THR A 256 -10.89 -21.48 -10.18
C THR A 256 -10.81 -20.29 -9.22
N ALA A 257 -11.66 -19.29 -9.46
CA ALA A 257 -11.78 -18.12 -8.58
C ALA A 257 -12.18 -18.54 -7.17
N GLU A 258 -11.55 -17.91 -6.18
CA GLU A 258 -11.91 -18.06 -4.77
C GLU A 258 -12.76 -16.89 -4.32
N ASP A 259 -13.46 -17.12 -3.20
CA ASP A 259 -14.44 -16.20 -2.64
C ASP A 259 -13.91 -14.78 -2.43
N PHE A 260 -12.62 -14.60 -2.19
CA PHE A 260 -12.02 -13.29 -1.89
C PHE A 260 -10.95 -12.87 -2.88
N ASP A 261 -10.88 -13.49 -4.05
CA ASP A 261 -10.02 -12.99 -5.11
C ASP A 261 -10.50 -11.63 -5.58
N ARG A 262 -9.56 -10.68 -5.70
CA ARG A 262 -9.84 -9.32 -6.18
C ARG A 262 -9.13 -9.06 -7.48
N GLY A 263 -9.69 -8.19 -8.31
CA GLY A 263 -8.99 -7.65 -9.47
C GLY A 263 -9.16 -6.15 -9.57
N TRP A 264 -8.53 -5.56 -10.58
CA TRP A 264 -8.57 -4.11 -10.79
C TRP A 264 -8.55 -3.73 -12.27
N HIS A 265 -9.17 -2.59 -12.55
CA HIS A 265 -8.98 -1.81 -13.77
C HIS A 265 -8.47 -0.42 -13.41
N VAL A 266 -7.73 0.21 -14.33
CA VAL A 266 -7.10 1.51 -14.09
C VAL A 266 -7.13 2.40 -15.33
N ALA A 267 -7.44 3.68 -15.12
CA ALA A 267 -7.25 4.78 -16.05
C ALA A 267 -6.36 5.84 -15.40
N ILE A 268 -5.11 5.98 -15.87
CA ILE A 268 -4.24 7.09 -15.46
C ILE A 268 -4.49 8.26 -16.40
N GLY A 269 -5.37 9.17 -15.98
CA GLY A 269 -5.83 10.27 -16.80
C GLY A 269 -4.89 11.48 -16.80
N GLU A 270 -4.18 11.74 -15.70
CA GLU A 270 -3.24 12.85 -15.64
C GLU A 270 -1.85 12.46 -16.15
N GLU A 271 -1.36 13.17 -17.17
CA GLU A 271 -0.08 12.90 -17.81
C GLU A 271 1.12 13.07 -16.86
N ALA A 272 1.05 14.05 -15.95
CA ALA A 272 2.11 14.36 -15.00
C ALA A 272 2.41 13.22 -14.01
N PHE A 273 1.50 12.25 -13.88
CA PHE A 273 1.62 11.10 -12.97
C PHE A 273 1.79 9.78 -13.73
N ARG A 274 2.28 9.86 -14.98
CA ARG A 274 2.68 8.70 -15.79
C ARG A 274 4.19 8.50 -15.69
N GLY A 275 4.66 7.29 -15.94
CA GLY A 275 6.09 6.96 -15.90
C GLY A 275 6.43 5.87 -14.90
N LYS A 276 7.70 5.47 -14.89
CA LYS A 276 8.19 4.37 -14.06
C LYS A 276 8.05 4.71 -12.58
N GLU A 277 8.45 5.92 -12.17
CA GLU A 277 8.43 6.35 -10.78
C GLU A 277 7.03 6.31 -10.18
N TYR A 278 6.01 6.80 -10.91
CA TYR A 278 4.62 6.80 -10.44
C TYR A 278 4.00 5.41 -10.51
N LEU A 279 4.29 4.62 -11.54
CA LEU A 279 3.85 3.23 -11.59
C LEU A 279 4.35 2.42 -10.39
N THR A 280 5.64 2.60 -10.04
CA THR A 280 6.23 1.95 -8.87
C THR A 280 5.68 2.45 -7.55
N ALA A 281 5.02 3.62 -7.53
CA ALA A 281 4.32 4.15 -6.36
C ALA A 281 2.88 3.63 -6.26
N TRP A 282 2.06 3.82 -7.32
CA TRP A 282 0.62 3.55 -7.21
C TRP A 282 0.28 2.07 -7.28
N LEU A 283 0.97 1.26 -8.11
CA LEU A 283 0.59 -0.13 -8.31
C LEU A 283 0.78 -0.95 -7.02
N PRO A 284 1.97 -0.92 -6.36
CA PRO A 284 2.13 -1.61 -5.08
C PRO A 284 1.21 -1.07 -3.99
N SER A 285 0.94 0.24 -3.96
CA SER A 285 0.00 0.83 -2.99
C SER A 285 -1.44 0.34 -3.20
N LEU A 286 -1.90 0.20 -4.45
CA LEU A 286 -3.23 -0.35 -4.74
C LEU A 286 -3.31 -1.82 -4.33
N MET A 287 -2.27 -2.61 -4.63
CA MET A 287 -2.22 -4.02 -4.21
C MET A 287 -2.21 -4.16 -2.69
N HIS A 288 -1.42 -3.31 -2.02
CA HIS A 288 -1.37 -3.24 -0.57
C HIS A 288 -2.76 -2.95 0.01
N TYR A 289 -3.45 -1.92 -0.50
CA TYR A 289 -4.82 -1.62 -0.10
C TYR A 289 -5.75 -2.83 -0.27
N MET A 290 -5.76 -3.46 -1.45
CA MET A 290 -6.62 -4.62 -1.72
C MET A 290 -6.39 -5.79 -0.76
N PHE A 291 -5.13 -6.05 -0.38
CA PHE A 291 -4.78 -7.08 0.59
C PHE A 291 -5.15 -6.72 2.04
N LEU A 292 -5.12 -5.43 2.40
CA LEU A 292 -5.46 -4.99 3.76
C LEU A 292 -6.97 -4.83 3.97
N ASP A 293 -7.70 -4.38 2.95
CA ASP A 293 -9.12 -4.06 3.05
C ASP A 293 -9.99 -5.28 3.41
N ASP A 294 -9.60 -6.47 2.94
CA ASP A 294 -10.09 -7.75 3.48
C ASP A 294 -8.94 -8.75 3.60
N PRO A 295 -8.50 -9.12 4.83
CA PRO A 295 -7.36 -10.01 5.03
C PRO A 295 -7.58 -11.43 4.48
N ARG A 296 -8.82 -11.80 4.12
CA ARG A 296 -9.11 -13.06 3.43
C ARG A 296 -8.72 -13.05 1.95
N THR A 297 -8.43 -11.88 1.38
CA THR A 297 -7.89 -11.75 0.02
C THR A 297 -6.50 -12.36 -0.05
N GLN A 298 -6.38 -13.53 -0.70
CA GLN A 298 -5.10 -14.23 -0.89
C GLN A 298 -4.50 -13.99 -2.27
N ARG A 299 -5.31 -13.56 -3.25
CA ARG A 299 -4.89 -13.43 -4.64
C ARG A 299 -5.50 -12.20 -5.28
N ILE A 300 -4.66 -11.49 -6.03
CA ILE A 300 -5.08 -10.37 -6.86
C ILE A 300 -4.86 -10.73 -8.33
N VAL A 301 -5.89 -10.60 -9.16
CA VAL A 301 -5.89 -11.02 -10.57
C VAL A 301 -6.08 -9.85 -11.52
N GLY A 302 -5.51 -9.97 -12.72
CA GLY A 302 -5.66 -8.99 -13.78
C GLY A 302 -5.72 -9.62 -15.16
N GLU A 303 -6.18 -8.84 -16.13
CA GLU A 303 -6.36 -9.26 -17.52
C GLU A 303 -5.82 -8.23 -18.52
N PRO A 304 -4.52 -7.84 -18.43
CA PRO A 304 -3.88 -7.00 -19.44
C PRO A 304 -4.01 -7.62 -20.84
N ASP A 305 -4.02 -6.76 -21.86
CA ASP A 305 -3.96 -7.21 -23.25
C ASP A 305 -2.68 -8.04 -23.48
N ALA A 306 -2.83 -9.23 -24.06
CA ALA A 306 -1.73 -10.16 -24.32
C ALA A 306 -0.71 -9.60 -25.32
N GLY A 307 -1.09 -8.64 -26.17
CA GLY A 307 -0.22 -7.93 -27.10
C GLY A 307 0.47 -6.69 -26.51
N HIS A 308 0.13 -6.28 -25.27
CA HIS A 308 0.71 -5.08 -24.65
C HIS A 308 1.96 -5.43 -23.80
N ASP A 309 3.04 -5.79 -24.49
CA ASP A 309 4.30 -6.29 -23.90
C ASP A 309 4.85 -5.44 -22.74
N GLN A 310 4.78 -4.10 -22.85
CA GLN A 310 5.30 -3.21 -21.82
C GLN A 310 4.52 -3.32 -20.51
N GLN A 311 3.20 -3.50 -20.57
CA GLN A 311 2.35 -3.65 -19.39
C GLN A 311 2.58 -5.02 -18.77
N ILE A 312 2.69 -6.07 -19.58
CA ILE A 312 3.04 -7.41 -19.11
C ILE A 312 4.38 -7.38 -18.37
N ARG A 313 5.44 -6.82 -18.97
CA ARG A 313 6.75 -6.69 -18.31
C ARG A 313 6.67 -5.93 -16.98
N ASN A 314 5.87 -4.87 -16.93
CA ASN A 314 5.68 -4.09 -15.70
C ASN A 314 4.99 -4.91 -14.61
N LEU A 315 3.95 -5.68 -14.95
CA LEU A 315 3.24 -6.55 -14.01
C LEU A 315 4.13 -7.68 -13.51
N LEU A 316 4.88 -8.35 -14.40
CA LEU A 316 5.84 -9.39 -14.01
C LEU A 316 6.91 -8.85 -13.06
N ARG A 317 7.45 -7.66 -13.33
CA ARG A 317 8.39 -6.96 -12.43
C ARG A 317 7.77 -6.56 -11.10
N SER A 318 6.45 -6.40 -11.06
CA SER A 318 5.68 -6.09 -9.84
C SER A 318 5.23 -7.36 -9.10
N GLY A 319 5.77 -8.53 -9.48
CA GLY A 319 5.56 -9.82 -8.81
C GLY A 319 4.39 -10.65 -9.32
N PHE A 320 3.67 -10.19 -10.35
CA PHE A 320 2.61 -11.00 -10.95
C PHE A 320 3.19 -12.17 -11.75
N ALA A 321 2.50 -13.32 -11.68
CA ALA A 321 2.74 -14.45 -12.58
C ALA A 321 1.72 -14.42 -13.74
N GLY A 322 2.19 -14.62 -14.97
CA GLY A 322 1.30 -14.90 -16.10
C GLY A 322 0.86 -16.35 -16.10
N LEU A 323 -0.45 -16.60 -16.06
CA LEU A 323 -1.00 -17.95 -15.93
C LEU A 323 -1.36 -18.56 -17.28
N LYS A 324 -2.22 -17.87 -18.04
CA LYS A 324 -2.67 -18.31 -19.38
C LYS A 324 -3.33 -17.19 -20.15
N GLN A 325 -3.42 -17.35 -21.47
CA GLN A 325 -4.22 -16.45 -22.28
C GLN A 325 -5.71 -16.78 -22.18
N VAL A 326 -6.53 -15.73 -22.19
CA VAL A 326 -7.99 -15.78 -22.12
C VAL A 326 -8.53 -14.97 -23.29
N ARG A 327 -9.47 -15.55 -24.06
CA ARG A 327 -10.12 -14.86 -25.18
C ARG A 327 -11.45 -14.29 -24.72
N PHE A 328 -11.54 -12.97 -24.69
CA PHE A 328 -12.80 -12.23 -24.58
C PHE A 328 -13.31 -11.86 -25.99
N PRO A 329 -14.61 -11.54 -26.15
CA PRO A 329 -15.14 -11.14 -27.46
C PRO A 329 -14.40 -9.97 -28.13
N HIS A 330 -13.83 -9.07 -27.32
CA HIS A 330 -13.19 -7.82 -27.78
C HIS A 330 -11.65 -7.84 -27.67
N LYS A 331 -11.03 -8.80 -26.97
CA LYS A 331 -9.56 -8.87 -26.80
C LYS A 331 -9.06 -10.27 -26.42
N THR A 332 -7.78 -10.53 -26.64
CA THR A 332 -7.07 -11.64 -26.00
C THR A 332 -6.24 -11.08 -24.84
N SER A 333 -6.54 -11.52 -23.63
CA SER A 333 -5.85 -11.08 -22.41
C SER A 333 -4.87 -12.15 -21.90
N LEU A 334 -3.83 -11.75 -21.17
CA LEU A 334 -3.06 -12.64 -20.33
C LEU A 334 -3.62 -12.57 -18.90
N LEU A 335 -4.19 -13.66 -18.39
CA LEU A 335 -4.55 -13.76 -16.96
C LEU A 335 -3.26 -13.71 -16.14
N VAL A 336 -3.14 -12.69 -15.30
CA VAL A 336 -2.05 -12.55 -14.34
C VAL A 336 -2.56 -12.68 -12.90
N MET A 337 -1.69 -13.13 -11.99
CA MET A 337 -2.03 -13.30 -10.58
C MET A 337 -0.85 -12.90 -9.68
N LEU A 338 -1.15 -12.17 -8.60
CA LEU A 338 -0.23 -11.86 -7.52
C LEU A 338 -0.75 -12.53 -6.24
N LEU A 339 0.10 -13.31 -5.59
CA LEU A 339 -0.21 -13.95 -4.32
C LEU A 339 0.11 -13.02 -3.17
N ARG A 340 -0.69 -13.09 -2.10
CA ARG A 340 -0.48 -12.36 -0.85
C ARG A 340 0.90 -12.62 -0.27
N GLU A 341 1.25 -13.89 -0.09
CA GLU A 341 2.55 -14.36 0.39
C GLU A 341 3.69 -13.72 -0.41
N ARG A 342 3.63 -13.85 -1.74
CA ARG A 342 4.62 -13.24 -2.65
C ARG A 342 4.73 -11.72 -2.48
N PHE A 343 3.63 -11.01 -2.27
CA PHE A 343 3.67 -9.55 -2.11
C PHE A 343 4.39 -9.11 -0.84
N PHE A 344 4.12 -9.77 0.29
CA PHE A 344 4.68 -9.40 1.59
C PHE A 344 6.09 -9.95 1.80
N ASP A 345 6.34 -11.22 1.45
CA ASP A 345 7.63 -11.89 1.69
C ASP A 345 8.75 -11.27 0.84
N ASP A 346 8.47 -10.98 -0.43
CA ASP A 346 9.43 -10.30 -1.32
C ASP A 346 9.48 -8.78 -1.10
N ARG A 347 8.66 -8.24 -0.18
CA ARG A 347 8.52 -6.81 0.14
C ARG A 347 8.24 -5.97 -1.10
N LEU A 348 7.30 -6.40 -1.94
CA LEU A 348 6.97 -5.74 -3.22
C LEU A 348 6.31 -4.35 -3.05
N HIS A 349 6.03 -3.95 -1.81
CA HIS A 349 5.56 -2.62 -1.45
C HIS A 349 6.64 -1.54 -1.65
N VAL A 350 7.93 -1.90 -1.69
CA VAL A 350 9.07 -1.03 -2.05
C VAL A 350 9.80 -1.57 -3.29
N PRO A 351 10.08 -0.73 -4.31
CA PRO A 351 10.83 -1.15 -5.49
C PRO A 351 12.30 -1.50 -5.22
N ASP A 352 12.86 -2.44 -5.99
CA ASP A 352 14.26 -2.89 -5.86
C ASP A 352 15.28 -1.76 -5.90
N PHE A 353 15.11 -0.77 -6.79
CA PHE A 353 16.07 0.32 -6.91
C PHE A 353 16.16 1.16 -5.62
N VAL A 354 15.04 1.35 -4.91
CA VAL A 354 15.01 2.09 -3.64
C VAL A 354 15.71 1.29 -2.54
N ARG A 355 15.50 -0.04 -2.50
CA ARG A 355 16.21 -0.92 -1.56
C ARG A 355 17.71 -0.95 -1.81
N ASN A 356 18.11 -0.95 -3.08
CA ASN A 356 19.51 -0.97 -3.47
C ASN A 356 20.21 0.37 -3.18
N GLU A 357 19.53 1.50 -3.39
CA GLU A 357 20.04 2.84 -3.05
C GLU A 357 20.27 3.05 -1.54
N ASP A 358 19.52 2.37 -0.67
CA ASP A 358 19.72 2.42 0.79
C ASP A 358 20.95 1.62 1.27
N ILE A 359 21.51 0.74 0.43
CA ILE A 359 22.73 -0.01 0.74
C ILE A 359 23.98 0.71 0.22
N SER A 360 23.84 1.49 -0.86
CA SER A 360 24.92 2.24 -1.52
C SER A 360 25.27 3.53 -0.81
#